data_AF-A0A1I3XGI7-F1
#
_entry.id   AF-A0A1I3XGI7-F1
#
_cell.length_a   1.000
_cell.length_b   1.000
_cell.length_c   1.000
_cell.angle_alpha   90.00
_cell.angle_beta   90.00
_cell.angle_gamma   90.00
#
_symmetry.space_group_name_H-M   'P 1'
#
loop_
_entity.id
_entity.type
_entity.pdbx_description
1 polymer ?
#
loop_
_entity_poly.entity_id
_entity_poly.type
_entity_poly.pdbx_seq_one_letter_code
_entity_poly.pdbx_strand_id
1 'polypeptide(L)'
;MSEFKAVEAGPGFFLARWRGLVPLDRLFWRDMAIVGTAINLVTTAAAIFVLGMKLPLAVSLAVHFLPLPYNLFLFLSIWRTANLQPGPIASLAQIFAAIWLILATVI
;
A
#
# COMPACT_ATOMS: atom_id res chain seq x y z
N MET A 1 38.07 -22.84 -8.56
CA MET A 1 38.00 -22.01 -7.34
C MET A 1 37.19 -20.75 -7.66
N SER A 2 35.86 -20.84 -7.63
CA SER A 2 34.99 -19.66 -7.66
C SER A 2 33.73 -20.01 -6.88
N GLU A 3 33.81 -19.86 -5.56
CA GLU A 3 32.64 -19.82 -4.70
C GLU A 3 31.84 -18.57 -5.06
N PHE A 4 30.94 -18.69 -6.04
CA PHE A 4 29.81 -17.78 -6.17
C PHE A 4 28.96 -18.00 -4.92
N LYS A 5 29.27 -17.30 -3.82
CA LYS A 5 28.29 -17.04 -2.77
C LYS A 5 27.13 -16.37 -3.48
N ALA A 6 26.10 -17.14 -3.80
CA ALA A 6 24.80 -16.57 -4.06
C ALA A 6 24.53 -15.67 -2.87
N VAL A 7 24.57 -14.35 -3.10
CA VAL A 7 23.96 -13.43 -2.16
C VAL A 7 22.55 -13.95 -2.05
N GLU A 8 22.17 -14.52 -0.91
CA GLU A 8 20.77 -14.78 -0.61
C GLU A 8 20.13 -13.39 -0.54
N ALA A 9 19.81 -12.84 -1.71
CA ALA A 9 19.07 -11.62 -1.84
C ALA A 9 17.71 -11.95 -1.24
N GLY A 10 17.50 -11.47 -0.01
CA GLY A 10 16.23 -11.61 0.67
C GLY A 10 15.08 -11.21 -0.26
N PRO A 11 13.88 -11.75 -0.04
CA PRO A 11 12.75 -11.49 -0.92
C PRO A 11 12.56 -9.98 -1.14
N GLY A 12 12.39 -9.57 -2.39
CA GLY A 12 12.20 -8.18 -2.75
C GLY A 12 11.00 -7.53 -2.05
N PHE A 13 10.96 -6.20 -2.00
CA PHE A 13 10.00 -5.41 -1.20
C PHE A 13 8.53 -5.91 -1.28
N PHE A 14 8.02 -6.13 -2.50
CA PHE A 14 6.66 -6.61 -2.73
C PHE A 14 6.49 -8.06 -2.31
N LEU A 15 7.44 -8.92 -2.65
CA LEU A 15 7.39 -10.35 -2.36
C LEU A 15 7.45 -10.63 -0.85
N ALA A 16 8.25 -9.85 -0.10
CA ALA A 16 8.35 -9.96 1.35
C ALA A 16 7.00 -9.68 2.05
N ARG A 17 6.28 -8.64 1.62
CA ARG A 17 4.96 -8.28 2.18
C ARG A 17 3.88 -9.25 1.74
N TRP A 18 3.90 -9.65 0.48
CA TRP A 18 2.92 -10.59 -0.05
C TRP A 18 2.97 -11.96 0.62
N ARG A 19 4.18 -12.41 1.00
CA ARG A 19 4.40 -13.67 1.73
C ARG A 19 4.19 -13.56 3.24
N GLY A 20 3.81 -12.40 3.76
CA GLY A 20 3.64 -12.20 5.21
C GLY A 20 4.93 -12.26 6.01
N LEU A 21 6.09 -12.00 5.38
CA LEU A 21 7.40 -11.98 6.05
C LEU A 21 7.64 -10.67 6.81
N VAL A 22 6.77 -9.68 6.63
CA VAL A 22 6.78 -8.40 7.34
C VAL A 22 5.76 -8.46 8.48
N PRO A 23 6.12 -8.07 9.72
CA PRO A 23 5.18 -8.04 10.83
C PRO A 23 3.94 -7.19 10.51
N LEU A 24 2.76 -7.67 10.92
CA LEU A 24 1.48 -7.01 10.68
C LEU A 24 1.45 -5.56 11.17
N ASP A 25 2.04 -5.30 12.33
CA ASP A 25 2.14 -3.96 12.93
C ASP A 25 2.92 -2.98 12.04
N ARG A 26 4.07 -3.40 11.52
CA ARG A 26 4.88 -2.58 10.60
C ARG A 26 4.17 -2.37 9.27
N LEU A 27 3.51 -3.40 8.74
CA LEU A 27 2.77 -3.33 7.48
C LEU A 27 1.60 -2.35 7.60
N PHE A 28 0.88 -2.38 8.72
CA PHE A 28 -0.24 -1.50 9.00
C PHE A 28 0.21 -0.04 9.23
N TRP A 29 1.09 0.21 10.19
CA TRP A 29 1.44 1.59 10.54
C TRP A 29 2.35 2.26 9.51
N ARG A 30 3.45 1.62 9.15
CA ARG A 30 4.44 2.26 8.26
C ARG A 30 3.94 2.29 6.83
N ASP A 31 3.55 1.14 6.30
CA ASP A 31 3.33 1.03 4.86
C ASP A 31 1.93 1.52 4.46
N MET A 32 0.89 1.19 5.24
CA MET A 32 -0.47 1.65 4.98
C MET A 32 -0.74 3.04 5.57
N ALA A 33 -0.66 3.21 6.89
CA ALA A 33 -1.09 4.46 7.52
C ALA A 33 -0.19 5.65 7.18
N ILE A 34 1.14 5.49 7.15
CA ILE A 34 2.06 6.60 6.85
C ILE A 34 2.31 6.70 5.33
N VAL A 35 2.90 5.68 4.72
CA VAL A 35 3.35 5.76 3.32
C VAL A 35 2.16 5.84 2.37
N GLY A 36 1.14 4.98 2.55
CA GLY A 36 -0.07 5.03 1.72
C GLY A 36 -0.77 6.39 1.78
N THR A 37 -0.96 6.93 2.99
CA THR A 37 -1.61 8.25 3.16
C THR A 37 -0.78 9.38 2.54
N ALA A 38 0.54 9.37 2.73
CA ALA A 38 1.43 10.36 2.13
C ALA A 38 1.37 10.31 0.59
N ILE A 39 1.35 9.10 0.00
CA ILE A 39 1.19 8.93 -1.45
C ILE A 39 -0.15 9.53 -1.89
N ASN A 40 -1.27 9.17 -1.24
CA ASN A 40 -2.59 9.70 -1.61
C ASN A 40 -2.60 11.23 -1.58
N LEU A 41 -2.13 11.86 -0.50
CA LEU A 41 -2.07 13.32 -0.39
C LEU A 41 -1.25 13.98 -1.50
N VAL A 42 -0.10 13.40 -1.87
CA VAL A 42 0.73 13.91 -2.97
C VAL A 42 0.01 13.78 -4.31
N THR A 43 -0.63 12.64 -4.59
CA THR A 43 -1.39 12.46 -5.83
C THR A 43 -2.63 13.35 -5.90
N THR A 44 -3.33 13.57 -4.79
CA THR A 44 -4.47 14.49 -4.73
C THR A 44 -4.02 15.93 -4.99
N ALA A 45 -2.93 16.37 -4.36
CA ALA A 45 -2.34 17.68 -4.64
C ALA A 45 -1.93 17.82 -6.11
N ALA A 46 -1.35 16.76 -6.69
CA ALA A 46 -1.01 16.72 -8.12
C ALA A 46 -2.26 16.76 -9.01
N ALA A 47 -3.33 16.05 -8.67
CA ALA A 47 -4.59 16.06 -9.42
C ALA A 47 -5.24 17.45 -9.41
N ILE A 48 -5.24 18.13 -8.26
CA ILE A 48 -5.70 19.53 -8.13
C ILE A 48 -4.84 20.46 -8.98
N PHE A 49 -3.51 20.30 -8.94
CA PHE A 49 -2.60 21.07 -9.78
C PHE A 49 -2.89 20.88 -11.29
N VAL A 50 -3.10 19.63 -11.72
CA VAL A 50 -3.49 19.28 -13.10
C VAL A 50 -4.83 19.93 -13.50
N LEU A 51 -5.82 19.95 -12.61
CA LEU A 51 -7.08 20.67 -12.84
C LEU A 51 -6.84 22.19 -13.00
N GLY A 52 -5.98 22.77 -12.16
CA GLY A 52 -5.59 24.18 -12.25
C GLY A 52 -4.90 24.55 -13.57
N MET A 53 -4.20 23.61 -14.19
CA MET A 53 -3.63 23.76 -15.53
C MET A 53 -4.66 23.68 -16.67
N LYS A 54 -5.97 23.56 -16.35
CA LYS A 54 -7.07 23.38 -17.30
C LYS A 54 -6.90 22.17 -18.22
N LEU A 55 -6.17 21.15 -17.75
CA LEU A 55 -6.09 19.87 -18.44
C LEU A 55 -7.42 19.12 -18.35
N PRO A 56 -7.67 18.13 -19.23
CA PRO A 56 -8.92 17.37 -19.21
C PRO A 56 -9.14 16.70 -17.84
N LEU A 57 -10.38 16.72 -17.34
CA LEU A 57 -10.77 16.08 -16.08
C LEU A 57 -10.31 14.62 -15.98
N ALA A 58 -10.34 13.89 -17.10
CA ALA A 58 -9.87 12.52 -17.18
C ALA A 58 -8.40 12.35 -16.74
N VAL A 59 -7.54 13.34 -17.04
CA VAL A 59 -6.12 13.31 -16.64
C VAL A 59 -5.99 13.48 -15.13
N SER A 60 -6.75 14.41 -14.53
CA SER A 60 -6.77 14.60 -13.08
C SER A 60 -7.29 13.38 -12.34
N LEU A 61 -8.35 12.75 -12.86
CA LEU A 61 -8.86 11.49 -12.31
C LEU A 61 -7.84 10.36 -12.43
N ALA A 62 -7.14 10.26 -13.57
CA ALA A 62 -6.09 9.24 -13.75
C ALA A 62 -4.92 9.44 -12.75
N VAL A 63 -4.52 10.69 -12.49
CA VAL A 63 -3.50 11.01 -11.48
C VAL A 63 -4.00 10.68 -10.07
N HIS A 64 -5.24 11.04 -9.76
CA HIS A 64 -5.88 10.76 -8.47
C HIS A 64 -5.96 9.27 -8.16
N PHE A 65 -6.35 8.45 -9.15
CA PHE A 65 -6.50 7.01 -8.99
C PHE A 65 -5.20 6.21 -9.16
N LEU A 66 -4.07 6.87 -9.45
CA LEU A 66 -2.77 6.23 -9.61
C LEU A 66 -2.30 5.43 -8.38
N PRO A 67 -2.59 5.82 -7.12
CA PRO A 67 -2.24 5.04 -5.93
C PRO A 67 -3.06 3.76 -5.74
N LEU A 68 -4.21 3.61 -6.41
CA LEU A 68 -5.14 2.49 -6.17
C LEU A 68 -4.47 1.10 -6.26
N PRO A 69 -3.62 0.80 -7.25
CA PRO A 69 -2.94 -0.49 -7.31
C PRO A 69 -2.05 -0.75 -6.07
N TYR A 70 -1.39 0.29 -5.55
CA TYR A 70 -0.56 0.19 -4.36
C TYR A 70 -1.40 0.02 -3.08
N ASN A 71 -2.47 0.80 -2.94
CA ASN A 71 -3.39 0.71 -1.80
C ASN A 71 -4.05 -0.67 -1.73
N LEU A 72 -4.46 -1.22 -2.88
CA LEU A 72 -5.02 -2.57 -2.97
C LEU A 72 -3.97 -3.63 -2.61
N PHE A 73 -2.73 -3.49 -3.08
CA PHE A 73 -1.64 -4.40 -2.73
C PHE A 73 -1.40 -4.44 -1.22
N LEU A 74 -1.38 -3.29 -0.54
CA LEU A 74 -1.21 -3.23 0.91
C LEU A 74 -2.39 -3.86 1.65
N PHE A 75 -3.61 -3.53 1.25
CA PHE A 75 -4.82 -4.14 1.80
C PHE A 75 -4.78 -5.67 1.71
N LEU A 76 -4.48 -6.22 0.53
CA LEU A 76 -4.39 -7.67 0.33
C LEU A 76 -3.23 -8.30 1.11
N SER A 77 -2.11 -7.60 1.24
CA SER A 77 -0.96 -8.07 2.03
C SER A 77 -1.31 -8.16 3.51
N ILE A 78 -2.03 -7.16 4.05
CA ILE A 78 -2.54 -7.17 5.43
C ILE A 78 -3.52 -8.32 5.61
N TRP A 79 -4.48 -8.47 4.70
CA TRP A 79 -5.49 -9.53 4.78
C TRP A 79 -4.87 -10.93 4.76
N ARG A 80 -3.90 -11.17 3.87
CA ARG A 80 -3.15 -12.43 3.82
C ARG A 80 -2.35 -12.67 5.10
N THR A 81 -1.62 -11.67 5.58
CA THR A 81 -0.76 -11.80 6.77
C THR A 81 -1.59 -12.05 8.04
N ALA A 82 -2.71 -11.34 8.17
CA ALA A 82 -3.68 -11.55 9.26
C ALA A 82 -4.28 -12.96 9.25
N ASN A 83 -4.55 -13.53 8.07
CA ASN A 83 -5.05 -14.91 7.96
C ASN A 83 -4.01 -15.97 8.35
N LEU A 84 -2.70 -15.67 8.26
CA LEU A 84 -1.65 -16.59 8.69
C LEU A 84 -1.50 -16.65 10.22
N GLN A 85 -1.93 -15.60 10.94
CA GLN A 85 -1.87 -15.50 12.40
C GLN A 85 -3.20 -14.97 12.94
N PRO A 86 -4.26 -15.81 12.94
CA PRO A 86 -5.59 -15.38 13.35
C PRO A 86 -5.63 -15.03 14.84
N GLY A 87 -6.32 -13.93 15.15
CA GLY A 87 -6.51 -13.44 16.51
C GLY A 87 -7.27 -12.11 16.53
N PRO A 88 -7.72 -11.63 17.70
CA PRO A 88 -8.52 -10.41 17.79
C PRO A 88 -7.87 -9.18 17.15
N ILE A 89 -6.55 -9.04 17.31
CA ILE A 89 -5.76 -7.95 16.73
C ILE A 89 -5.72 -8.05 15.20
N ALA A 90 -5.62 -9.27 14.65
CA ALA A 90 -5.61 -9.50 13.21
C ALA A 90 -6.95 -9.13 12.56
N SER A 91 -8.07 -9.49 13.21
CA SER A 91 -9.41 -9.10 12.74
C SER A 91 -9.63 -7.60 12.77
N LEU A 92 -9.17 -6.91 13.83
CA LEU A 92 -9.22 -5.45 13.89
C LEU A 92 -8.40 -4.81 12.77
N ALA A 93 -7.16 -5.30 12.54
CA ALA A 93 -6.31 -4.79 11.46
C ALA A 93 -6.96 -4.94 10.08
N GLN A 94 -7.68 -6.05 9.82
CA GLN A 94 -8.43 -6.26 8.58
C GLN A 94 -9.58 -5.26 8.41
N ILE A 95 -10.35 -5.00 9.48
CA ILE A 95 -11.44 -4.01 9.46
C ILE A 95 -10.87 -2.61 9.23
N PHE A 96 -9.83 -2.23 9.97
CA PHE A 96 -9.18 -0.94 9.79
C PHE A 96 -8.56 -0.78 8.40
N ALA A 97 -7.97 -1.85 7.85
CA ALA A 97 -7.44 -1.85 6.50
C ALA A 97 -8.54 -1.63 5.45
N ALA A 98 -9.72 -2.22 5.65
CA ALA A 98 -10.87 -2.00 4.76
C ALA A 98 -11.37 -0.55 4.84
N ILE A 99 -11.53 0.00 6.05
CA ILE A 99 -11.93 1.40 6.26
C ILE A 99 -10.90 2.34 5.62
N TRP A 100 -9.61 2.10 5.86
CA TRP A 100 -8.54 2.93 5.30
C TRP A 100 -8.54 2.88 3.77
N LEU A 101 -8.78 1.71 3.14
CA LEU A 101 -8.82 1.62 1.68
C LEU A 101 -9.93 2.48 1.08
N ILE A 102 -11.10 2.50 1.72
CA ILE A 102 -12.22 3.35 1.31
C ILE A 102 -11.84 4.82 1.44
N LEU A 103 -11.30 5.22 2.60
CA LEU A 103 -10.85 6.60 2.82
C LEU A 103 -9.76 7.02 1.82
N ALA A 104 -8.76 6.17 1.61
CA ALA A 104 -7.66 6.38 0.68
C ALA A 104 -8.10 6.48 -0.80
N THR A 105 -9.26 5.93 -1.14
CA THR A 105 -9.82 6.05 -2.50
C THR A 105 -10.50 7.41 -2.71
N VAL A 106 -11.02 7.99 -1.62
CA VAL A 106 -11.76 9.26 -1.64
C VAL A 106 -10.83 10.46 -1.46
N ILE A 107 -9.81 10.33 -0.60
CA ILE A 107 -8.79 11.35 -0.32
C ILE A 107 -7.91 11.55 -1.55
#